data_AF-A0A1B9LAW9-F1
#
_entry.id   AF-A0A1B9LAW9-F1
#
_cell.length_a   1.000
_cell.length_b   1.000
_cell.length_c   1.000
_cell.angle_alpha   90.00
_cell.angle_beta   90.00
_cell.angle_gamma   90.00
#
_symmetry.space_group_name_H-M   'P 1'
#
loop_
_entity.id
_entity.type
_entity.pdbx_description
1 polymer ?
#
loop_
_entity_poly.entity_id
_entity_poly.type
_entity_poly.pdbx_seq_one_letter_code
_entity_poly.pdbx_strand_id
1 'polypeptide(L)'
;MSLISLENDGLIAIEDENTTWVQVTALDEQTLPIHGWVNIKDNAQAHIKRRSPWHWPGFDTIEEKATVGELSDKIGKNKVAKLDLADYTPAMRALHQILTGTLIYSTQRKKDLPPPTFTDRDLKEGLRRSWTAELIGHLLVKYESEWYADEALSKWNEVDELFEEEKQQQKALIEAGLDKLGITEPYLRDFALEVVDEAHKHVKSNWKIEKEQRIKPSLWWKQVAQAQAQNPTANTEANTPKLSNLSADGKAWFIHPVAMMDSFQEEKIDIIVFYIYLDGRIQKYIPSFIKDENQNKYRYVIVDGQDKKHKVCDLEYIRIKEKVRKAFNPNQPKTFYKTKSPSDIASDVNDEDTKYRIIYANGEIAEWGKHDRYYNVKSKNPNSWRVFGVNNNEVELLRMPDSLNKQYGNLNIEYNFHNSKRRYANPGLFAAMLGSIAVYNKTVTTTGSAFQWGSCFPSVLHINGMAIDFEYKSKNNQGGYYSHSSQQYQDDLAFLNAMRLFFDKIRVGEHSHFKEFRQLSGVVDGGSLHNSHFHADFSLTKIEEIKE
;
A
#
# COMPACT_ATOMS: atom_id res chain seq x y z
N MET A 1 1.05 1.20 -45.51
CA MET A 1 0.22 0.66 -46.60
C MET A 1 -0.48 -0.58 -46.06
N SER A 2 -1.81 -0.57 -46.00
CA SER A 2 -2.62 -1.71 -45.57
C SER A 2 -3.24 -2.40 -46.79
N LEU A 3 -3.27 -3.73 -46.79
CA LEU A 3 -4.10 -4.50 -47.70
C LEU A 3 -5.52 -4.46 -47.11
N ILE A 4 -6.48 -3.90 -47.85
CA ILE A 4 -7.88 -3.92 -47.43
C ILE A 4 -8.34 -5.37 -47.56
N SER A 5 -8.40 -6.09 -46.43
CA SER A 5 -9.04 -7.40 -46.38
C SER A 5 -10.54 -7.18 -46.30
N LEU A 6 -11.21 -7.16 -47.44
CA LEU A 6 -12.63 -7.50 -47.63
C LEU A 6 -12.88 -7.52 -49.15
N GLU A 7 -13.14 -8.72 -49.66
CA GLU A 7 -13.59 -9.08 -51.03
C GLU A 7 -12.49 -9.09 -52.13
N ASN A 8 -12.16 -10.31 -52.58
CA ASN A 8 -10.97 -10.67 -53.38
C ASN A 8 -11.11 -10.49 -54.90
N ASP A 9 -12.16 -9.84 -55.41
CA ASP A 9 -12.35 -9.68 -56.86
C ASP A 9 -11.79 -8.33 -57.33
N GLY A 10 -10.57 -8.34 -57.91
CA GLY A 10 -10.01 -7.22 -58.68
C GLY A 10 -8.75 -6.55 -58.13
N LEU A 11 -8.27 -6.91 -56.94
CA LEU A 11 -7.11 -6.27 -56.29
C LEU A 11 -5.76 -6.99 -56.49
N ILE A 12 -5.78 -8.18 -57.10
CA ILE A 12 -4.58 -9.01 -57.34
C ILE A 12 -4.57 -9.44 -58.81
N ALA A 13 -3.46 -9.21 -59.51
CA ALA A 13 -3.22 -9.69 -60.86
C ALA A 13 -2.00 -10.63 -60.88
N ILE A 14 -2.09 -11.73 -61.63
CA ILE A 14 -1.00 -12.71 -61.76
C ILE A 14 -0.64 -12.79 -63.25
N GLU A 15 0.61 -12.44 -63.59
CA GLU A 15 1.14 -12.60 -64.96
C GLU A 15 1.55 -14.06 -65.24
N ASP A 16 1.75 -14.38 -66.52
CA ASP A 16 2.09 -15.73 -67.02
C ASP A 16 3.34 -16.34 -66.35
N GLU A 17 4.26 -15.52 -65.83
CA GLU A 17 5.45 -15.96 -65.08
C GLU A 17 5.19 -16.16 -63.57
N ASN A 18 3.93 -16.23 -63.15
CA ASN A 18 3.50 -16.32 -61.74
C ASN A 18 3.88 -15.08 -60.91
N THR A 19 4.07 -13.93 -61.58
CA THR A 19 4.36 -12.64 -60.93
C THR A 19 3.08 -12.04 -60.40
N THR A 20 3.00 -11.86 -59.08
CA THR A 20 1.82 -11.28 -58.43
C THR A 20 1.95 -9.78 -58.27
N TRP A 21 0.99 -9.06 -58.81
CA TRP A 21 0.79 -7.63 -58.67
C TRP A 21 -0.40 -7.36 -57.77
N VAL A 22 -0.28 -6.37 -56.89
CA VAL A 22 -1.35 -5.97 -55.98
C VAL A 22 -1.65 -4.50 -56.16
N GLN A 23 -2.92 -4.18 -56.34
CA GLN A 23 -3.36 -2.79 -56.41
C GLN A 23 -3.36 -2.21 -55.00
N VAL A 24 -2.62 -1.13 -54.80
CA VAL A 24 -2.48 -0.45 -53.50
C VAL A 24 -2.97 0.98 -53.60
N THR A 25 -3.42 1.49 -52.46
CA THR A 25 -3.66 2.93 -52.25
C THR A 25 -2.57 3.46 -51.33
N ALA A 26 -1.91 4.54 -51.74
CA ALA A 26 -0.90 5.26 -50.97
C ALA A 26 -1.25 6.75 -50.89
N LEU A 27 -0.45 7.53 -50.19
CA LEU A 27 -0.55 8.99 -50.18
C LEU A 27 0.66 9.58 -50.89
N ASP A 28 0.47 10.63 -51.68
CA ASP A 28 1.56 11.42 -52.24
C ASP A 28 2.14 12.41 -51.19
N GLU A 29 3.13 13.21 -51.61
CA GLU A 29 3.77 14.23 -50.75
C GLU A 29 2.78 15.31 -50.25
N GLN A 30 1.63 15.47 -50.90
CA GLN A 30 0.56 16.39 -50.55
C GLN A 30 -0.56 15.72 -49.75
N THR A 31 -0.36 14.47 -49.31
CA THR A 31 -1.34 13.66 -48.58
C THR A 31 -2.61 13.33 -49.36
N LEU A 32 -2.55 13.36 -50.69
CA LEU A 32 -3.65 12.95 -51.55
C LEU A 32 -3.56 11.46 -51.87
N PRO A 33 -4.70 10.75 -51.96
CA PRO A 33 -4.71 9.33 -52.29
C PRO A 33 -4.25 9.09 -53.73
N ILE A 34 -3.28 8.21 -53.89
CA ILE A 34 -2.82 7.68 -55.18
C ILE A 34 -3.06 6.18 -55.24
N HIS A 35 -3.39 5.68 -56.43
CA HIS A 35 -3.64 4.27 -56.68
C HIS A 35 -2.63 3.72 -57.69
N GLY A 36 -2.10 2.52 -57.45
CA GLY A 36 -1.14 1.91 -58.36
C GLY A 36 -0.95 0.42 -58.11
N TRP A 37 -0.29 -0.26 -59.06
CA TRP A 37 0.05 -1.68 -58.94
C TRP A 37 1.47 -1.86 -58.43
N VAL A 38 1.63 -2.72 -57.44
CA VAL A 38 2.91 -3.04 -56.81
C VAL A 38 3.22 -4.52 -56.99
N ASN A 39 4.44 -4.80 -57.42
CA ASN A 39 4.94 -6.16 -57.51
C ASN A 39 5.40 -6.62 -56.12
N ILE A 40 4.87 -7.76 -55.63
CA ILE A 40 5.18 -8.25 -54.28
C ILE A 40 6.46 -9.09 -54.20
N LYS A 41 7.12 -9.34 -55.34
CA LYS A 41 8.43 -9.99 -55.39
C LYS A 41 9.49 -9.05 -54.81
N ASP A 42 10.34 -9.61 -53.96
CA ASP A 42 11.31 -8.79 -53.22
C ASP A 42 12.26 -8.06 -54.18
N ASN A 43 12.44 -6.76 -53.95
CA ASN A 43 13.23 -5.83 -54.79
C ASN A 43 12.85 -5.78 -56.28
N ALA A 44 11.62 -6.15 -56.66
CA ALA A 44 11.17 -6.10 -58.06
C ALA A 44 11.03 -4.67 -58.61
N GLN A 45 10.88 -3.66 -57.75
CA GLN A 45 10.78 -2.26 -58.13
C GLN A 45 11.77 -1.43 -57.30
N ALA A 46 12.59 -0.60 -57.96
CA ALA A 46 13.72 0.11 -57.34
C ALA A 46 13.35 0.99 -56.13
N HIS A 47 12.13 1.55 -56.13
CA HIS A 47 11.65 2.47 -55.10
C HIS A 47 10.62 1.85 -54.15
N ILE A 48 10.32 0.55 -54.28
CA ILE A 48 9.34 -0.12 -53.44
C ILE A 48 10.00 -1.26 -52.69
N LYS A 49 9.96 -1.17 -51.35
CA LYS A 49 10.45 -2.21 -50.45
C LYS A 49 9.30 -2.87 -49.73
N ARG A 50 9.28 -4.20 -49.75
CA ARG A 50 8.40 -4.97 -48.87
C ARG A 50 8.88 -4.79 -47.43
N ARG A 51 8.00 -4.28 -46.58
CA ARG A 51 8.27 -4.09 -45.15
C ARG A 51 7.17 -4.76 -44.33
N SER A 52 7.51 -5.13 -43.11
CA SER A 52 6.52 -5.60 -42.15
C SER A 52 5.55 -4.47 -41.77
N PRO A 53 4.28 -4.73 -41.41
CA PRO A 53 3.38 -3.73 -40.80
C PRO A 53 4.02 -3.00 -39.62
N TRP A 54 4.94 -3.67 -38.93
CA TRP A 54 5.76 -3.15 -37.83
C TRP A 54 6.79 -2.07 -38.20
N HIS A 55 7.00 -1.81 -39.50
CA HIS A 55 7.82 -0.69 -39.98
C HIS A 55 6.96 0.54 -40.34
N TRP A 56 5.66 0.53 -40.02
CA TRP A 56 4.82 1.70 -40.23
C TRP A 56 5.28 2.87 -39.34
N PRO A 57 5.14 4.12 -39.82
CA PRO A 57 5.41 5.29 -38.99
C PRO A 57 4.67 5.22 -37.66
N GLY A 58 5.38 5.45 -36.55
CA GLY A 58 4.84 5.37 -35.20
C GLY A 58 5.33 4.15 -34.40
N PHE A 59 5.85 3.10 -35.04
CA PHE A 59 6.50 1.97 -34.37
C PHE A 59 8.01 2.17 -34.24
N ASP A 60 8.52 2.03 -33.02
CA ASP A 60 9.95 2.12 -32.71
C ASP A 60 10.52 0.73 -32.45
N THR A 61 11.52 0.31 -33.22
CA THR A 61 12.18 -0.99 -33.04
C THR A 61 13.46 -0.85 -32.24
N ILE A 62 13.61 -1.64 -31.18
CA ILE A 62 14.84 -1.74 -30.39
C ILE A 62 15.35 -3.17 -30.35
N GLU A 63 16.66 -3.35 -30.26
CA GLU A 63 17.28 -4.65 -30.00
C GLU A 63 17.80 -4.68 -28.57
N GLU A 64 17.24 -5.59 -27.77
CA GLU A 64 17.74 -5.91 -26.45
C GLU A 64 19.00 -6.78 -26.61
N LYS A 65 20.09 -6.30 -26.00
CA LYS A 65 21.41 -6.91 -26.08
C LYS A 65 21.85 -7.50 -24.74
N ALA A 66 21.14 -7.18 -23.67
CA ALA A 66 21.41 -7.75 -22.36
C ALA A 66 21.17 -9.25 -22.39
N THR A 67 22.07 -10.01 -21.76
CA THR A 67 21.85 -11.44 -21.54
C THR A 67 20.80 -11.66 -20.45
N VAL A 68 20.35 -12.90 -20.26
CA VAL A 68 19.37 -13.22 -19.22
C VAL A 68 19.93 -12.93 -17.83
N GLY A 69 21.22 -13.23 -17.59
CA GLY A 69 21.91 -12.88 -16.35
C GLY A 69 21.98 -11.37 -16.14
N GLU A 70 22.42 -10.60 -17.14
CA GLU A 70 22.50 -9.13 -17.04
C GLU A 70 21.13 -8.49 -16.79
N LEU A 71 20.08 -8.98 -17.46
CA LEU A 71 18.72 -8.51 -17.26
C LEU A 71 18.24 -8.82 -15.83
N SER A 72 18.49 -10.03 -15.35
CA SER A 72 18.11 -10.47 -14.00
C SER A 72 18.83 -9.67 -12.91
N ASP A 73 20.13 -9.43 -13.07
CA ASP A 73 20.93 -8.59 -12.17
C ASP A 73 20.39 -7.15 -12.11
N LYS A 74 20.15 -6.53 -13.27
CA LYS A 74 19.62 -5.17 -13.35
C LYS A 74 18.22 -5.04 -12.76
N ILE A 75 17.36 -6.03 -13.00
CA ILE A 75 16.03 -6.12 -12.37
C ILE A 75 16.19 -6.22 -10.85
N GLY A 76 17.03 -7.14 -10.36
CA GLY A 76 17.29 -7.33 -8.94
C GLY A 76 17.80 -6.04 -8.26
N LYS A 77 18.79 -5.39 -8.86
CA LYS A 77 19.32 -4.10 -8.40
C LYS A 77 18.24 -3.03 -8.39
N ASN A 78 17.45 -2.90 -9.46
CA ASN A 78 16.38 -1.91 -9.55
C ASN A 78 15.25 -2.16 -8.53
N LYS A 79 15.00 -3.42 -8.12
CA LYS A 79 14.05 -3.76 -7.05
C LYS A 79 14.51 -3.28 -5.66
N VAL A 80 15.81 -3.18 -5.41
CA VAL A 80 16.38 -2.79 -4.10
C VAL A 80 16.69 -1.30 -4.05
N ALA A 81 17.25 -0.75 -5.12
CA ALA A 81 17.64 0.65 -5.20
C ALA A 81 17.43 1.16 -6.63
N LYS A 82 17.12 2.45 -6.77
CA LYS A 82 16.95 3.07 -8.09
C LYS A 82 18.21 2.85 -8.93
N LEU A 83 18.05 2.17 -10.06
CA LEU A 83 19.13 1.95 -11.00
C LEU A 83 19.51 3.27 -11.71
N ASP A 84 20.79 3.50 -11.95
CA ASP A 84 21.27 4.66 -12.69
C ASP A 84 20.97 4.53 -14.18
N LEU A 85 20.74 5.67 -14.87
CA LEU A 85 20.39 5.68 -16.30
C LEU A 85 21.47 5.02 -17.19
N ALA A 86 22.73 5.07 -16.75
CA ALA A 86 23.86 4.44 -17.42
C ALA A 86 23.71 2.90 -17.46
N ASP A 87 23.11 2.32 -16.43
CA ASP A 87 22.98 0.87 -16.26
C ASP A 87 21.73 0.31 -16.94
N TYR A 88 20.83 1.15 -17.45
CA TYR A 88 19.60 0.72 -18.12
C TYR A 88 19.92 -0.09 -19.36
N THR A 89 19.20 -1.20 -19.55
CA THR A 89 19.20 -1.89 -20.84
C THR A 89 18.56 -1.00 -21.93
N PRO A 90 18.80 -1.27 -23.22
CA PRO A 90 18.12 -0.60 -24.32
C PRO A 90 16.59 -0.52 -24.13
N ALA A 91 15.93 -1.60 -23.69
CA ALA A 91 14.49 -1.59 -23.44
C ALA A 91 14.08 -0.69 -22.27
N MET A 92 14.78 -0.78 -21.14
CA MET A 92 14.53 0.10 -19.98
C MET A 92 14.71 1.58 -20.36
N ARG A 93 15.74 1.89 -21.17
CA ARG A 93 16.03 3.25 -21.62
C ARG A 93 14.94 3.81 -22.53
N ALA A 94 14.49 3.03 -23.52
CA ALA A 94 13.42 3.44 -24.42
C ALA A 94 12.12 3.72 -23.65
N LEU A 95 11.75 2.82 -22.74
CA LEU A 95 10.59 2.99 -21.88
C LEU A 95 10.71 4.21 -20.96
N HIS A 96 11.87 4.40 -20.34
CA HIS A 96 12.13 5.57 -19.50
C HIS A 96 12.02 6.87 -20.30
N GLN A 97 12.49 6.90 -21.56
CA GLN A 97 12.35 8.05 -22.44
C GLN A 97 10.89 8.34 -22.80
N ILE A 98 10.09 7.31 -23.10
CA ILE A 98 8.65 7.46 -23.32
C ILE A 98 8.00 8.03 -22.05
N LEU A 99 8.20 7.40 -20.89
CA LEU A 99 7.60 7.85 -19.63
C LEU A 99 8.03 9.27 -19.25
N THR A 100 9.32 9.60 -19.34
CA THR A 100 9.80 10.96 -19.04
C THR A 100 9.27 11.97 -20.04
N GLY A 101 9.45 11.74 -21.35
CA GLY A 101 8.94 12.61 -22.41
C GLY A 101 7.44 12.88 -22.30
N THR A 102 6.68 11.89 -21.84
CA THR A 102 5.22 12.01 -21.73
C THR A 102 4.71 12.56 -20.39
N LEU A 103 5.39 12.26 -19.28
CA LEU A 103 4.93 12.63 -17.95
C LEU A 103 5.51 13.95 -17.44
N ILE A 104 6.54 14.53 -18.11
CA ILE A 104 7.14 15.84 -17.80
C ILE A 104 6.06 16.94 -17.59
N TYR A 105 5.05 17.00 -18.46
CA TYR A 105 4.01 18.03 -18.37
C TYR A 105 3.09 17.86 -17.14
N SER A 106 2.97 16.65 -16.60
CA SER A 106 2.16 16.39 -15.40
C SER A 106 2.90 16.51 -14.08
N THR A 107 4.21 16.24 -14.07
CA THR A 107 5.05 16.48 -12.89
C THR A 107 5.39 17.96 -12.73
N GLN A 108 5.59 18.71 -13.83
CA GLN A 108 5.88 20.16 -13.77
C GLN A 108 4.73 21.03 -13.21
N ARG A 109 3.45 20.62 -13.31
CA ARG A 109 2.34 21.35 -12.66
C ARG A 109 2.34 21.23 -11.13
N LYS A 110 3.06 20.26 -10.57
CA LYS A 110 3.25 20.08 -9.13
C LYS A 110 4.70 20.44 -8.82
N LYS A 111 4.95 21.71 -8.47
CA LYS A 111 6.28 22.32 -8.24
C LYS A 111 7.23 21.53 -7.32
N ASP A 112 6.73 20.53 -6.59
CA ASP A 112 7.47 19.75 -5.59
C ASP A 112 7.66 18.26 -5.95
N LEU A 113 7.28 17.81 -7.14
CA LEU A 113 7.51 16.41 -7.56
C LEU A 113 8.82 16.26 -8.34
N PRO A 114 9.68 15.28 -7.98
CA PRO A 114 10.86 14.96 -8.77
C PRO A 114 10.44 14.52 -10.19
N PRO A 115 11.34 14.62 -11.18
CA PRO A 115 11.09 14.10 -12.52
C PRO A 115 10.67 12.62 -12.46
N PRO A 116 9.86 12.15 -13.44
CA PRO A 116 9.40 10.76 -13.49
C PRO A 116 10.58 9.79 -13.37
N THR A 117 10.35 8.71 -12.63
CA THR A 117 11.32 7.67 -12.29
C THR A 117 10.89 6.32 -12.89
N PHE A 118 11.83 5.38 -13.05
CA PHE A 118 11.52 4.03 -13.56
C PHE A 118 10.92 3.13 -12.45
N THR A 119 9.76 3.54 -11.95
CA THR A 119 9.00 2.87 -10.86
C THR A 119 7.65 2.34 -11.38
N ASP A 120 7.07 1.34 -10.70
CA ASP A 120 5.76 0.78 -11.07
C ASP A 120 4.65 1.86 -11.04
N ARG A 121 4.75 2.82 -10.10
CA ARG A 121 3.83 3.96 -10.02
C ARG A 121 3.82 4.77 -11.32
N ASP A 122 5.00 5.08 -11.85
CA ASP A 122 5.13 5.93 -13.03
C ASP A 122 4.72 5.16 -14.31
N LEU A 123 4.96 3.84 -14.37
CA LEU A 123 4.41 2.99 -15.42
C LEU A 123 2.88 2.97 -15.39
N LYS A 124 2.26 2.73 -14.22
CA LYS A 124 0.80 2.74 -14.05
C LYS A 124 0.20 4.09 -14.46
N GLU A 125 0.83 5.19 -14.09
CA GLU A 125 0.41 6.53 -14.49
C GLU A 125 0.54 6.74 -16.01
N GLY A 126 1.61 6.25 -16.63
CA GLY A 126 1.78 6.25 -18.07
C GLY A 126 0.69 5.45 -18.78
N LEU A 127 0.42 4.21 -18.34
CA LEU A 127 -0.59 3.34 -18.95
C LEU A 127 -2.03 3.87 -18.81
N ARG A 128 -2.33 4.71 -17.81
CA ARG A 128 -3.62 5.41 -17.70
C ARG A 128 -3.84 6.48 -18.76
N ARG A 129 -2.79 6.90 -19.48
CA ARG A 129 -2.87 7.93 -20.51
C ARG A 129 -2.86 7.27 -21.87
N SER A 130 -3.94 7.47 -22.62
CA SER A 130 -4.14 6.85 -23.94
C SER A 130 -2.91 6.96 -24.85
N TRP A 131 -2.32 8.14 -24.95
CA TRP A 131 -1.18 8.41 -25.83
C TRP A 131 0.15 7.83 -25.33
N THR A 132 0.40 7.82 -24.01
CA THR A 132 1.60 7.17 -23.44
C THR A 132 1.49 5.65 -23.56
N ALA A 133 0.30 5.10 -23.32
CA ALA A 133 0.00 3.69 -23.53
C ALA A 133 0.16 3.30 -25.00
N GLU A 134 -0.24 4.17 -25.93
CA GLU A 134 -0.06 3.98 -27.38
C GLU A 134 1.43 3.97 -27.77
N LEU A 135 2.23 4.92 -27.27
CA LEU A 135 3.68 4.93 -27.51
C LEU A 135 4.38 3.68 -26.94
N ILE A 136 3.97 3.22 -25.75
CA ILE A 136 4.46 1.96 -25.19
C ILE A 136 4.04 0.78 -26.08
N GLY A 137 2.78 0.74 -26.54
CA GLY A 137 2.25 -0.30 -27.43
C GLY A 137 2.91 -0.33 -28.81
N HIS A 138 3.53 0.78 -29.23
CA HIS A 138 4.27 0.88 -30.49
C HIS A 138 5.77 0.55 -30.36
N LEU A 139 6.28 0.28 -29.16
CA LEU A 139 7.68 -0.08 -28.94
C LEU A 139 7.93 -1.56 -29.22
N LEU A 140 8.60 -1.93 -30.30
CA LEU A 140 8.90 -3.32 -30.63
C LEU A 140 10.29 -3.71 -30.17
N VAL A 141 10.36 -4.65 -29.21
CA VAL A 141 11.63 -5.17 -28.68
C VAL A 141 11.99 -6.48 -29.37
N LYS A 142 13.18 -6.51 -29.97
CA LYS A 142 13.85 -7.75 -30.40
C LYS A 142 14.69 -8.26 -29.23
N TYR A 143 14.33 -9.40 -28.66
CA TYR A 143 15.00 -9.98 -27.49
C TYR A 143 15.18 -11.48 -27.68
N GLU A 144 16.05 -12.10 -26.87
CA GLU A 144 16.14 -13.56 -26.78
C GLU A 144 15.00 -14.10 -25.92
N SER A 145 14.11 -14.90 -26.51
CA SER A 145 12.90 -15.42 -25.86
C SER A 145 13.22 -16.31 -24.67
N GLU A 146 12.48 -16.17 -23.57
CA GLU A 146 12.53 -17.07 -22.41
C GLU A 146 12.24 -18.52 -22.80
N TRP A 147 11.41 -18.73 -23.82
CA TRP A 147 11.00 -20.04 -24.34
C TRP A 147 12.07 -20.72 -25.22
N TYR A 148 13.15 -20.02 -25.56
CA TYR A 148 14.29 -20.58 -26.28
C TYR A 148 15.44 -20.89 -25.30
N ALA A 149 16.01 -22.09 -25.36
CA ALA A 149 17.31 -22.38 -24.74
C ALA A 149 18.05 -23.46 -25.53
N ASP A 150 19.36 -23.58 -25.34
CA ASP A 150 20.08 -24.78 -25.72
C ASP A 150 19.87 -25.94 -24.73
N GLU A 151 20.26 -27.15 -25.14
CA GLU A 151 20.08 -28.37 -24.33
C GLU A 151 20.84 -28.33 -23.00
N ALA A 152 21.94 -27.56 -22.93
CA ALA A 152 22.73 -27.35 -21.72
C ALA A 152 22.18 -26.21 -20.84
N LEU A 153 21.09 -25.55 -21.27
CA LEU A 153 20.47 -24.40 -20.62
C LEU A 153 21.47 -23.27 -20.36
N SER A 154 22.43 -23.05 -21.26
CA SER A 154 23.59 -22.18 -21.00
C SER A 154 23.20 -20.77 -20.54
N LYS A 155 22.22 -20.13 -21.19
CA LYS A 155 21.71 -18.80 -20.81
C LYS A 155 21.11 -18.75 -19.39
N TRP A 156 20.51 -19.85 -18.93
CA TRP A 156 19.90 -19.91 -17.59
C TRP A 156 20.95 -20.16 -16.52
N ASN A 157 22.12 -20.71 -16.88
CA ASN A 157 23.24 -20.86 -15.96
C ASN A 157 23.88 -19.51 -15.60
N GLU A 158 23.66 -18.46 -16.40
CA GLU A 158 24.09 -17.09 -16.05
C GLU A 158 23.45 -16.60 -14.74
N VAL A 159 22.26 -17.12 -14.38
CA VAL A 159 21.57 -16.77 -13.12
C VAL A 159 22.18 -17.53 -11.92
N ASP A 160 22.93 -18.61 -12.14
CA ASP A 160 23.47 -19.44 -11.07
C ASP A 160 24.49 -18.66 -10.21
N GLU A 161 25.27 -17.76 -10.82
CA GLU A 161 26.24 -16.90 -10.13
C GLU A 161 25.55 -15.80 -9.31
N LEU A 162 24.42 -15.26 -9.79
CA LEU A 162 23.67 -14.22 -9.09
C LEU A 162 23.18 -14.66 -7.72
N PHE A 163 22.80 -15.94 -7.56
CA PHE A 163 22.43 -16.46 -6.25
C PHE A 163 23.61 -16.44 -5.27
N GLU A 164 24.83 -16.71 -5.73
CA GLU A 164 26.02 -16.62 -4.85
C GLU A 164 26.31 -15.17 -4.46
N GLU A 165 26.18 -14.23 -5.40
CA GLU A 165 26.33 -12.81 -5.10
C GLU A 165 25.28 -12.33 -4.09
N GLU A 166 24.01 -12.69 -4.27
CA GLU A 166 22.91 -12.37 -3.35
C GLU A 166 23.18 -12.91 -1.95
N LYS A 167 23.64 -14.17 -1.86
CA LYS A 167 24.04 -14.78 -0.60
C LYS A 167 25.14 -13.97 0.10
N GLN A 168 26.19 -13.57 -0.61
CA GLN A 168 27.27 -12.78 0.00
C GLN A 168 26.76 -11.40 0.46
N GLN A 169 25.88 -10.76 -0.31
CA GLN A 169 25.25 -9.50 0.08
C GLN A 169 24.40 -9.66 1.36
N GLN A 170 23.58 -10.71 1.44
CA GLN A 170 22.78 -11.01 2.63
C GLN A 170 23.67 -11.26 3.85
N LYS A 171 24.76 -12.02 3.70
CA LYS A 171 25.73 -12.22 4.79
C LYS A 171 26.33 -10.90 5.26
N ALA A 172 26.80 -10.05 4.33
CA ALA A 172 27.35 -8.75 4.69
C ALA A 172 26.32 -7.84 5.41
N LEU A 173 25.04 -7.88 5.01
CA LEU A 173 23.97 -7.14 5.67
C LEU A 173 23.71 -7.66 7.10
N ILE A 174 23.69 -8.99 7.29
CA ILE A 174 23.54 -9.61 8.60
C ILE A 174 24.73 -9.26 9.50
N GLU A 175 25.96 -9.36 9.00
CA GLU A 175 27.16 -8.97 9.75
C GLU A 175 27.09 -7.50 10.20
N ALA A 176 26.74 -6.59 9.30
CA ALA A 176 26.55 -5.18 9.63
C ALA A 176 25.41 -4.96 10.65
N GLY A 177 24.34 -5.75 10.58
CA GLY A 177 23.26 -5.74 11.56
C GLY A 177 23.69 -6.22 12.95
N LEU A 178 24.45 -7.32 13.00
CA LEU A 178 25.00 -7.88 14.24
C LEU A 178 25.97 -6.90 14.91
N ASP A 179 26.80 -6.20 14.12
CA ASP A 179 27.73 -5.18 14.61
C ASP A 179 26.97 -3.99 15.25
N LYS A 180 25.90 -3.52 14.61
CA LYS A 180 25.05 -2.45 15.15
C LYS A 180 24.36 -2.83 16.46
N LEU A 181 24.01 -4.10 16.61
CA LEU A 181 23.40 -4.64 17.82
C LEU A 181 24.42 -4.97 18.92
N GLY A 182 25.72 -4.84 18.64
CA GLY A 182 26.80 -5.14 19.59
C GLY A 182 26.95 -6.63 19.87
N ILE A 183 26.47 -7.51 18.99
CA ILE A 183 26.57 -8.97 19.13
C ILE A 183 27.96 -9.40 18.69
N THR A 184 28.76 -9.88 19.65
CA THR A 184 30.18 -10.22 19.43
C THR A 184 30.47 -11.70 19.65
N GLU A 185 29.53 -12.44 20.24
CA GLU A 185 29.66 -13.85 20.53
C GLU A 185 29.77 -14.67 19.22
N PRO A 186 30.88 -15.38 18.98
CA PRO A 186 31.11 -16.08 17.72
C PRO A 186 30.00 -17.05 17.34
N TYR A 187 29.50 -17.83 18.30
CA TYR A 187 28.46 -18.83 18.04
C TYR A 187 27.12 -18.23 17.56
N LEU A 188 26.76 -17.03 18.02
CA LEU A 188 25.53 -16.35 17.56
C LEU A 188 25.70 -15.83 16.14
N ARG A 189 26.90 -15.33 15.82
CA ARG A 189 27.23 -14.83 14.48
C ARG A 189 27.31 -15.98 13.47
N ASP A 190 27.99 -17.06 13.84
CA ASP A 190 28.10 -18.28 13.02
C ASP A 190 26.71 -18.85 12.74
N PHE A 191 25.86 -18.96 13.76
CA PHE A 191 24.47 -19.42 13.59
C PHE A 191 23.69 -18.52 12.61
N ALA A 192 23.78 -17.19 12.74
CA ALA A 192 23.09 -16.27 11.85
C ALA A 192 23.55 -16.40 10.39
N LEU A 193 24.84 -16.64 10.15
CA LEU A 193 25.39 -16.85 8.81
C LEU A 193 25.08 -18.24 8.24
N GLU A 194 25.00 -19.26 9.10
CA GLU A 194 24.63 -20.62 8.72
C GLU A 194 23.18 -20.69 8.22
N VAL A 195 22.26 -19.95 8.84
CA VAL A 195 20.87 -19.83 8.36
C VAL A 195 20.82 -19.31 6.91
N VAL A 196 21.69 -18.36 6.54
CA VAL A 196 21.80 -17.89 5.15
C VAL A 196 22.34 -18.98 4.23
N ASP A 197 23.35 -19.74 4.68
CA ASP A 197 23.88 -20.87 3.91
C ASP A 197 22.82 -21.95 3.66
N GLU A 198 21.98 -22.25 4.64
CA GLU A 198 20.88 -23.20 4.53
C GLU A 198 19.81 -22.70 3.56
N ALA A 199 19.35 -21.46 3.73
CA ALA A 199 18.37 -20.84 2.83
C ALA A 199 18.87 -20.85 1.37
N HIS A 200 20.15 -20.50 1.16
CA HIS A 200 20.77 -20.52 -0.16
C HIS A 200 20.85 -21.92 -0.78
N LYS A 201 21.16 -22.96 0.01
CA LYS A 201 21.11 -24.36 -0.47
C LYS A 201 19.72 -24.72 -0.97
N HIS A 202 18.67 -24.30 -0.26
CA HIS A 202 17.29 -24.52 -0.68
C HIS A 202 16.97 -23.80 -1.99
N VAL A 203 17.34 -22.52 -2.12
CA VAL A 203 17.15 -21.74 -3.36
C VAL A 203 17.83 -22.42 -4.55
N LYS A 204 19.11 -22.81 -4.42
CA LYS A 204 19.84 -23.51 -5.47
C LYS A 204 19.21 -24.86 -5.84
N SER A 205 18.76 -25.62 -4.85
CA SER A 205 18.08 -26.90 -5.08
C SER A 205 16.79 -26.69 -5.86
N ASN A 206 15.97 -25.73 -5.45
CA ASN A 206 14.71 -25.40 -6.12
C ASN A 206 14.94 -24.89 -7.54
N TRP A 207 15.95 -24.03 -7.76
CA TRP A 207 16.30 -23.56 -9.09
C TRP A 207 16.72 -24.70 -10.03
N LYS A 208 17.48 -25.67 -9.52
CA LYS A 208 17.82 -26.88 -10.30
C LYS A 208 16.57 -27.70 -10.65
N ILE A 209 15.63 -27.83 -9.72
CA ILE A 209 14.34 -28.51 -9.95
C ILE A 209 13.53 -27.77 -11.03
N GLU A 210 13.45 -26.44 -10.96
CA GLU A 210 12.77 -25.60 -11.95
C GLU A 210 13.37 -25.76 -13.34
N LYS A 211 14.72 -25.74 -13.45
CA LYS A 211 15.43 -25.98 -14.71
C LYS A 211 15.05 -27.33 -15.33
N GLU A 212 15.04 -28.40 -14.55
CA GLU A 212 14.79 -29.76 -15.06
C GLU A 212 13.30 -30.09 -15.25
N GLN A 213 12.41 -29.63 -14.37
CA GLN A 213 11.00 -30.05 -14.37
C GLN A 213 10.08 -29.07 -15.09
N ARG A 214 10.47 -27.80 -15.27
CA ARG A 214 9.61 -26.78 -15.88
C ARG A 214 10.23 -26.16 -17.12
N ILE A 215 11.47 -25.67 -17.05
CA ILE A 215 12.11 -24.99 -18.19
C ILE A 215 12.42 -25.98 -19.31
N LYS A 216 13.17 -27.04 -19.02
CA LYS A 216 13.61 -28.03 -20.02
C LYS A 216 12.45 -28.74 -20.73
N PRO A 217 11.35 -29.16 -20.06
CA PRO A 217 10.19 -29.73 -20.74
C PRO A 217 9.40 -28.71 -21.57
N SER A 218 9.56 -27.41 -21.29
CA SER A 218 8.92 -26.32 -22.05
C SER A 218 9.75 -25.87 -23.26
N LEU A 219 10.86 -26.53 -23.57
CA LEU A 219 11.69 -26.22 -24.74
C LEU A 219 11.09 -26.80 -26.02
N TRP A 220 10.17 -26.06 -26.62
CA TRP A 220 9.55 -26.41 -27.90
C TRP A 220 10.05 -25.51 -29.06
N TRP A 221 10.68 -24.37 -28.76
CA TRP A 221 11.04 -23.35 -29.75
C TRP A 221 11.94 -23.87 -30.88
N LYS A 222 13.04 -24.57 -30.53
CA LYS A 222 13.98 -25.12 -31.53
C LYS A 222 13.32 -26.14 -32.44
N GLN A 223 12.49 -27.03 -31.88
CA GLN A 223 11.79 -28.06 -32.64
C GLN A 223 10.82 -27.43 -33.64
N VAL A 224 10.05 -26.43 -33.20
CA VAL A 224 9.11 -25.72 -34.07
C VAL A 224 9.85 -24.90 -35.15
N ALA A 225 10.90 -24.17 -34.78
CA ALA A 225 11.71 -23.40 -35.75
C ALA A 225 12.37 -24.29 -36.81
N GLN A 226 12.88 -25.47 -36.42
CA GLN A 226 13.46 -26.45 -37.35
C GLN A 226 12.41 -27.07 -38.26
N ALA A 227 11.25 -27.46 -37.72
CA ALA A 227 10.14 -28.01 -38.50
C ALA A 227 9.63 -26.99 -39.55
N GLN A 228 9.60 -25.70 -39.19
CA GLN A 228 9.28 -24.61 -40.11
C GLN A 228 10.31 -24.46 -41.24
N ALA A 229 11.61 -24.62 -40.95
CA ALA A 229 12.67 -24.49 -41.94
C ALA A 229 12.72 -25.67 -42.95
N GLN A 230 12.32 -26.87 -42.53
CA GLN A 230 12.40 -28.09 -43.34
C GLN A 230 11.22 -28.27 -44.30
N ASN A 231 10.07 -27.63 -44.07
CA ASN A 231 8.86 -27.76 -44.88
C ASN A 231 8.27 -26.40 -45.31
N PRO A 232 8.85 -25.71 -46.31
CA PRO A 232 8.34 -24.42 -46.78
C PRO A 232 6.93 -24.50 -47.41
N THR A 233 6.52 -25.67 -47.89
CA THR A 233 5.33 -25.92 -48.72
C THR A 233 4.28 -26.85 -48.11
N ALA A 234 4.46 -27.39 -46.90
CA ALA A 234 3.58 -28.43 -46.35
C ALA A 234 2.24 -27.92 -45.75
N ASN A 235 1.93 -26.62 -45.82
CA ASN A 235 0.73 -26.03 -45.23
C ASN A 235 -0.13 -25.31 -46.29
N THR A 236 -0.77 -26.09 -47.16
CA THR A 236 -1.73 -25.65 -48.20
C THR A 236 -3.19 -25.79 -47.77
N GLU A 237 -3.52 -25.58 -46.49
CA GLU A 237 -4.93 -25.41 -46.08
C GLU A 237 -5.26 -23.91 -45.97
N ALA A 238 -6.14 -23.46 -46.87
CA ALA A 238 -6.46 -22.06 -47.12
C ALA A 238 -7.14 -21.29 -45.95
N ASN A 239 -7.44 -21.95 -44.83
CA ASN A 239 -8.23 -21.38 -43.73
C ASN A 239 -7.50 -21.23 -42.40
N THR A 240 -6.20 -21.56 -42.31
CA THR A 240 -5.42 -21.39 -41.08
C THR A 240 -4.38 -20.28 -41.30
N PRO A 241 -4.47 -19.14 -40.58
CA PRO A 241 -3.48 -18.07 -40.68
C PRO A 241 -2.07 -18.61 -40.36
N LYS A 242 -1.09 -18.22 -41.18
CA LYS A 242 0.35 -18.48 -40.94
C LYS A 242 0.74 -18.00 -39.53
N LEU A 243 0.82 -18.90 -38.55
CA LEU A 243 1.39 -18.61 -37.24
C LEU A 243 2.94 -18.59 -37.34
N SER A 244 3.44 -17.36 -37.50
CA SER A 244 4.80 -16.81 -37.24
C SER A 244 6.05 -17.67 -37.48
N ASN A 245 6.96 -17.15 -38.31
CA ASN A 245 8.34 -17.60 -38.48
C ASN A 245 9.13 -17.40 -37.16
N LEU A 246 9.18 -18.41 -36.30
CA LEU A 246 10.09 -18.39 -35.15
C LEU A 246 11.52 -18.42 -35.68
N SER A 247 12.38 -17.60 -35.11
CA SER A 247 13.77 -17.58 -35.54
C SER A 247 14.53 -18.79 -34.97
N ALA A 248 15.48 -19.30 -35.76
CA ALA A 248 16.36 -20.38 -35.33
C ALA A 248 17.36 -19.92 -34.24
N ASP A 249 17.61 -18.62 -34.14
CA ASP A 249 18.50 -18.01 -33.14
C ASP A 249 17.80 -17.69 -31.81
N GLY A 250 16.51 -18.05 -31.66
CA GLY A 250 15.76 -17.84 -30.43
C GLY A 250 15.28 -16.41 -30.17
N LYS A 251 15.56 -15.48 -31.10
CA LYS A 251 15.18 -14.07 -30.98
C LYS A 251 13.77 -13.80 -31.49
N ALA A 252 12.96 -13.18 -30.64
CA ALA A 252 11.58 -12.82 -30.95
C ALA A 252 11.42 -11.31 -31.02
N TRP A 253 10.46 -10.86 -31.83
CA TRP A 253 9.96 -9.50 -31.81
C TRP A 253 8.65 -9.49 -31.01
N PHE A 254 8.69 -9.07 -29.75
CA PHE A 254 7.46 -8.84 -28.99
C PHE A 254 7.71 -7.99 -27.74
N ILE A 255 6.66 -7.31 -27.28
CA ILE A 255 6.61 -6.70 -25.95
C ILE A 255 6.08 -7.76 -24.99
N HIS A 256 6.91 -8.36 -24.14
CA HIS A 256 6.39 -9.20 -23.05
C HIS A 256 6.01 -8.30 -21.86
N PRO A 257 4.72 -7.95 -21.64
CA PRO A 257 4.34 -6.98 -20.62
C PRO A 257 4.75 -7.44 -19.21
N VAL A 258 4.79 -8.75 -18.93
CA VAL A 258 5.17 -9.27 -17.60
C VAL A 258 6.67 -9.08 -17.33
N ALA A 259 7.55 -9.33 -18.31
CA ALA A 259 8.98 -9.08 -18.16
C ALA A 259 9.29 -7.57 -18.06
N MET A 260 8.46 -6.73 -18.69
CA MET A 260 8.54 -5.29 -18.52
C MET A 260 8.13 -4.84 -17.12
N MET A 261 7.07 -5.40 -16.54
CA MET A 261 6.65 -5.06 -15.17
C MET A 261 7.79 -5.31 -14.17
N ASP A 262 8.50 -6.43 -14.32
CA ASP A 262 9.65 -6.78 -13.48
C ASP A 262 10.81 -5.80 -13.58
N SER A 263 10.90 -5.02 -14.66
CA SER A 263 11.96 -4.02 -14.83
C SER A 263 11.77 -2.79 -13.95
N PHE A 264 10.57 -2.55 -13.41
CA PHE A 264 10.28 -1.36 -12.61
C PHE A 264 10.52 -1.59 -11.13
N GLN A 265 11.06 -0.57 -10.45
CA GLN A 265 11.21 -0.62 -9.00
C GLN A 265 9.82 -0.65 -8.36
N GLU A 266 9.52 -1.73 -7.62
CA GLU A 266 8.37 -1.78 -6.73
C GLU A 266 8.64 -0.93 -5.49
N GLU A 267 7.73 -0.02 -5.20
CA GLU A 267 7.79 0.78 -3.97
C GLU A 267 7.42 -0.14 -2.80
N LYS A 268 8.42 -0.81 -2.20
CA LYS A 268 8.20 -1.70 -1.06
C LYS A 268 7.62 -0.91 0.11
N ILE A 269 6.45 -1.33 0.58
CA ILE A 269 5.89 -0.83 1.82
C ILE A 269 6.69 -1.48 2.94
N ASP A 270 7.41 -0.67 3.72
CA ASP A 270 8.37 -1.11 4.74
C ASP A 270 7.92 -0.82 6.17
N ILE A 271 6.61 -0.60 6.35
CA ILE A 271 5.93 -0.25 7.59
C ILE A 271 4.51 -0.82 7.58
N ILE A 272 3.98 -1.20 8.75
CA ILE A 272 2.58 -1.63 8.84
C ILE A 272 1.67 -0.42 8.60
N VAL A 273 0.71 -0.57 7.68
CA VAL A 273 -0.18 0.52 7.24
C VAL A 273 -1.63 0.23 7.62
N PHE A 274 -2.30 1.21 8.23
CA PHE A 274 -3.74 1.28 8.30
C PHE A 274 -4.28 2.05 7.09
N TYR A 275 -4.88 1.34 6.15
CA TYR A 275 -5.69 1.91 5.08
C TYR A 275 -7.12 2.12 5.57
N ILE A 276 -7.59 3.35 5.51
CA ILE A 276 -8.88 3.77 6.05
C ILE A 276 -9.71 4.31 4.90
N TYR A 277 -10.81 3.63 4.60
CA TYR A 277 -11.68 3.95 3.48
C TYR A 277 -12.87 4.79 3.97
N LEU A 278 -13.30 5.75 3.16
CA LEU A 278 -14.42 6.64 3.51
C LEU A 278 -15.78 5.91 3.66
N ASP A 279 -15.86 4.65 3.24
CA ASP A 279 -17.05 3.81 3.39
C ASP A 279 -17.14 3.08 4.74
N GLY A 280 -16.15 3.22 5.62
CA GLY A 280 -16.11 2.57 6.93
C GLY A 280 -15.12 1.42 7.06
N ARG A 281 -14.52 0.95 5.95
CA ARG A 281 -13.53 -0.15 6.00
C ARG A 281 -12.20 0.33 6.57
N ILE A 282 -11.59 -0.51 7.40
CA ILE A 282 -10.23 -0.33 7.91
C ILE A 282 -9.46 -1.61 7.61
N GLN A 283 -8.38 -1.48 6.83
CA GLN A 283 -7.48 -2.56 6.51
C GLN A 283 -6.12 -2.32 7.15
N LYS A 284 -5.63 -3.29 7.93
CA LYS A 284 -4.29 -3.31 8.47
C LYS A 284 -3.42 -4.17 7.57
N TYR A 285 -2.62 -3.53 6.74
CA TYR A 285 -1.68 -4.17 5.83
C TYR A 285 -0.34 -4.38 6.52
N ILE A 286 0.10 -5.64 6.59
CA ILE A 286 1.35 -6.08 7.20
C ILE A 286 2.28 -6.52 6.06
N PRO A 287 3.32 -5.74 5.74
CA PRO A 287 4.25 -6.10 4.66
C PRO A 287 5.12 -7.30 5.06
N SER A 288 5.65 -7.98 4.04
CA SER A 288 6.61 -9.09 4.19
C SER A 288 7.94 -8.65 4.82
N PHE A 289 8.28 -7.37 4.70
CA PHE A 289 9.47 -6.75 5.26
C PHE A 289 9.13 -5.42 5.96
N ILE A 290 9.65 -5.22 7.17
CA ILE A 290 9.54 -3.95 7.91
C ILE A 290 10.96 -3.44 8.18
N LYS A 291 11.24 -2.21 7.77
CA LYS A 291 12.54 -1.58 8.02
C LYS A 291 12.74 -1.35 9.52
N ASP A 292 13.96 -1.49 10.01
CA ASP A 292 14.27 -1.39 11.46
C ASP A 292 13.72 -0.12 12.13
N GLU A 293 13.84 1.03 11.45
CA GLU A 293 13.33 2.32 11.93
C GLU A 293 11.79 2.42 12.03
N ASN A 294 11.08 1.42 11.51
CA ASN A 294 9.63 1.31 11.43
C ASN A 294 9.04 0.17 12.28
N GLN A 295 9.86 -0.66 12.94
CA GLN A 295 9.39 -1.84 13.69
C GLN A 295 8.37 -1.52 14.80
N ASN A 296 8.41 -0.30 15.35
CA ASN A 296 7.52 0.19 16.41
C ASN A 296 6.56 1.28 15.92
N LYS A 297 6.33 1.41 14.61
CA LYS A 297 5.49 2.46 14.02
C LYS A 297 4.35 1.90 13.19
N TYR A 298 3.25 2.65 13.22
CA TYR A 298 2.13 2.47 12.29
C TYR A 298 1.99 3.69 11.40
N ARG A 299 1.71 3.45 10.12
CA ARG A 299 1.36 4.48 9.14
C ARG A 299 -0.15 4.53 8.95
N TYR A 300 -0.74 5.72 8.98
CA TYR A 300 -2.16 5.93 8.74
C TYR A 300 -2.38 6.59 7.38
N VAL A 301 -3.20 5.97 6.54
CA VAL A 301 -3.49 6.41 5.17
C VAL A 301 -4.99 6.43 4.96
N ILE A 302 -5.52 7.57 4.53
CA ILE A 302 -6.91 7.67 4.08
C ILE A 302 -6.97 7.36 2.58
N VAL A 303 -7.91 6.51 2.19
CA VAL A 303 -8.23 6.20 0.80
C VAL A 303 -9.53 6.91 0.43
N ASP A 304 -9.45 7.87 -0.49
CA ASP A 304 -10.61 8.64 -0.91
C ASP A 304 -11.50 7.87 -1.92
N GLY A 305 -12.63 8.47 -2.31
CA GLY A 305 -13.58 7.85 -3.24
C GLY A 305 -13.06 7.64 -4.67
N GLN A 306 -11.83 8.06 -4.98
CA GLN A 306 -11.14 7.81 -6.26
C GLN A 306 -9.97 6.82 -6.08
N ASP A 307 -9.95 6.07 -4.97
CA ASP A 307 -8.88 5.17 -4.55
C ASP A 307 -7.50 5.84 -4.38
N LYS A 308 -7.48 7.17 -4.25
CA LYS A 308 -6.24 7.90 -4.01
C LYS A 308 -5.88 7.82 -2.54
N LYS A 309 -4.62 7.44 -2.28
CA LYS A 309 -4.04 7.24 -0.96
C LYS A 309 -3.42 8.54 -0.44
N HIS A 310 -3.81 8.97 0.76
CA HIS A 310 -3.30 10.16 1.44
C HIS A 310 -2.66 9.79 2.77
N LYS A 311 -1.33 9.88 2.87
CA LYS A 311 -0.60 9.64 4.12
C LYS A 311 -0.92 10.75 5.14
N VAL A 312 -1.51 10.37 6.27
CA VAL A 312 -1.90 11.28 7.36
C VAL A 312 -0.73 11.50 8.33
N CYS A 313 -0.25 10.41 8.93
CA CYS A 313 0.86 10.42 9.88
C CYS A 313 1.48 9.03 10.06
N ASP A 314 2.68 9.01 10.64
CA ASP A 314 3.31 7.80 11.18
C ASP A 314 3.42 7.99 12.71
N LEU A 315 3.04 6.99 13.50
CA LEU A 315 3.04 7.08 14.97
C LEU A 315 3.69 5.86 15.60
N GLU A 316 4.51 6.12 16.62
CA GLU A 316 5.07 5.08 17.47
C GLU A 316 4.03 4.53 18.43
N TYR A 317 4.14 3.23 18.74
CA TYR A 317 3.33 2.58 19.75
C TYR A 317 4.19 2.05 20.90
N ILE A 318 3.57 1.90 22.07
CA ILE A 318 4.11 1.25 23.25
C ILE A 318 3.29 -0.01 23.53
N ARG A 319 3.92 -1.01 24.13
CA ARG A 319 3.23 -2.19 24.67
C ARG A 319 3.04 -2.04 26.17
N ILE A 320 1.84 -2.37 26.62
CA ILE A 320 1.50 -2.41 28.04
C ILE A 320 0.80 -3.73 28.36
N LYS A 321 0.86 -4.14 29.63
CA LYS A 321 -0.04 -5.20 30.12
C LYS A 321 -1.48 -4.74 30.01
N GLU A 322 -2.31 -5.56 29.40
CA GLU A 322 -3.74 -5.36 29.25
C GLU A 322 -4.38 -5.03 30.60
N LYS A 323 -5.13 -3.93 30.66
CA LYS A 323 -5.90 -3.54 31.84
C LYS A 323 -7.27 -4.15 31.84
N VAL A 324 -7.72 -4.52 33.04
CA VAL A 324 -9.10 -4.96 33.30
C VAL A 324 -9.70 -4.17 34.46
N ARG A 325 -11.03 -4.07 34.48
CA ARG A 325 -11.73 -3.47 35.62
C ARG A 325 -11.53 -4.35 36.86
N LYS A 326 -11.00 -3.77 37.95
CA LYS A 326 -10.77 -4.51 39.21
C LYS A 326 -11.66 -4.04 40.36
N ALA A 327 -11.54 -2.77 40.76
CA ALA A 327 -12.29 -2.27 41.91
C ALA A 327 -12.74 -0.81 41.74
N PHE A 328 -13.79 -0.44 42.46
CA PHE A 328 -14.25 0.94 42.60
C PHE A 328 -14.68 1.17 44.04
N ASN A 329 -14.09 2.17 44.70
CA ASN A 329 -14.34 2.48 46.10
C ASN A 329 -14.70 3.97 46.21
N PRO A 330 -16.00 4.31 46.25
CA PRO A 330 -16.43 5.70 46.32
C PRO A 330 -16.12 6.32 47.70
N ASN A 331 -15.87 7.62 47.71
CA ASN A 331 -15.77 8.43 48.94
C ASN A 331 -14.77 7.90 49.98
N GLN A 332 -13.59 7.50 49.51
CA GLN A 332 -12.51 6.98 50.36
C GLN A 332 -11.35 7.98 50.44
N PRO A 333 -10.59 8.01 51.56
CA PRO A 333 -9.46 8.91 51.69
C PRO A 333 -8.33 8.51 50.73
N LYS A 334 -7.44 9.47 50.42
CA LYS A 334 -6.19 9.22 49.66
C LYS A 334 -5.32 8.11 50.28
N THR A 335 -5.43 7.85 51.58
CA THR A 335 -4.66 6.81 52.29
C THR A 335 -5.25 5.40 52.20
N PHE A 336 -6.39 5.23 51.53
CA PHE A 336 -7.10 3.94 51.44
C PHE A 336 -6.29 2.86 50.70
N TYR A 337 -5.70 3.21 49.55
CA TYR A 337 -4.69 2.39 48.91
C TYR A 337 -3.29 2.92 49.22
N LYS A 338 -2.32 2.01 49.33
CA LYS A 338 -0.91 2.30 49.57
C LYS A 338 -0.05 1.50 48.61
N THR A 339 1.20 1.94 48.45
CA THR A 339 2.24 1.12 47.84
C THR A 339 2.45 -0.16 48.67
N LYS A 340 2.76 -1.25 47.99
CA LYS A 340 3.01 -2.58 48.56
C LYS A 340 4.46 -3.02 48.35
N SER A 341 5.16 -2.39 47.42
CA SER A 341 6.56 -2.67 47.06
C SER A 341 7.36 -1.37 46.92
N PRO A 342 8.68 -1.37 47.17
CA PRO A 342 9.57 -0.24 46.85
C PRO A 342 9.56 0.17 45.38
N SER A 343 9.19 -0.74 44.47
CA SER A 343 9.10 -0.47 43.02
C SER A 343 7.75 0.14 42.60
N ASP A 344 6.78 0.28 43.51
CA ASP A 344 5.53 0.98 43.21
C ASP A 344 5.77 2.49 43.20
N ILE A 345 5.15 3.18 42.25
CA ILE A 345 5.26 4.64 42.12
C ILE A 345 3.93 5.25 42.52
N ALA A 346 3.95 6.17 43.49
CA ALA A 346 2.76 6.89 43.90
C ALA A 346 2.99 8.39 43.84
N SER A 347 2.12 9.13 43.16
CA SER A 347 2.31 10.56 42.90
C SER A 347 0.99 11.33 42.87
N ASP A 348 1.03 12.56 43.37
CA ASP A 348 -0.01 13.56 43.08
C ASP A 348 0.09 13.98 41.62
N VAL A 349 -1.07 14.03 40.96
CA VAL A 349 -1.19 14.36 39.54
C VAL A 349 -2.28 15.41 39.35
N ASN A 350 -2.24 16.10 38.21
CA ASN A 350 -3.28 17.05 37.81
C ASN A 350 -3.81 16.66 36.42
N ASP A 351 -4.39 15.47 36.36
CA ASP A 351 -4.82 14.79 35.13
C ASP A 351 -6.35 14.75 35.10
N GLU A 352 -6.97 15.87 34.71
CA GLU A 352 -8.43 16.05 34.72
C GLU A 352 -9.01 15.87 36.15
N ASP A 353 -9.95 14.93 36.31
CA ASP A 353 -10.52 14.58 37.60
C ASP A 353 -9.58 13.72 38.46
N THR A 354 -8.50 13.17 37.89
CA THR A 354 -7.52 12.36 38.62
C THR A 354 -6.54 13.26 39.37
N LYS A 355 -6.45 13.04 40.69
CA LYS A 355 -5.62 13.85 41.61
C LYS A 355 -4.44 13.09 42.19
N TYR A 356 -4.53 11.77 42.24
CA TYR A 356 -3.47 10.92 42.76
C TYR A 356 -3.48 9.57 42.06
N ARG A 357 -2.30 9.02 41.78
CA ARG A 357 -2.13 7.75 41.08
C ARG A 357 -1.10 6.88 41.80
N ILE A 358 -1.37 5.59 41.86
CA ILE A 358 -0.41 4.55 42.24
C ILE A 358 -0.25 3.62 41.03
N ILE A 359 0.99 3.46 40.59
CA ILE A 359 1.42 2.50 39.57
C ILE A 359 2.13 1.38 40.32
N TYR A 360 1.51 0.21 40.36
CA TYR A 360 2.08 -0.95 41.02
C TYR A 360 3.10 -1.64 40.10
N ALA A 361 4.14 -2.22 40.69
CA ALA A 361 5.21 -2.93 39.97
C ALA A 361 4.69 -4.13 39.16
N ASN A 362 3.59 -4.74 39.60
CA ASN A 362 2.92 -5.80 38.84
C ASN A 362 2.20 -5.29 37.57
N GLY A 363 2.05 -3.98 37.43
CA GLY A 363 1.39 -3.28 36.34
C GLY A 363 -0.03 -2.77 36.68
N GLU A 364 -0.58 -3.07 37.86
CA GLU A 364 -1.89 -2.53 38.26
C GLU A 364 -1.83 -1.02 38.45
N ILE A 365 -2.95 -0.35 38.23
CA ILE A 365 -3.06 1.11 38.39
C ILE A 365 -4.21 1.41 39.34
N ALA A 366 -3.96 2.20 40.39
CA ALA A 366 -5.01 2.77 41.22
C ALA A 366 -5.03 4.29 41.05
N GLU A 367 -6.20 4.85 40.75
CA GLU A 367 -6.40 6.28 40.51
C GLU A 367 -7.45 6.82 41.49
N TRP A 368 -7.16 7.98 42.08
CA TRP A 368 -8.00 8.66 43.04
C TRP A 368 -8.31 10.08 42.58
N GLY A 369 -9.57 10.45 42.65
CA GLY A 369 -10.00 11.72 42.10
C GLY A 369 -11.49 12.00 42.24
N LYS A 370 -11.94 13.04 41.55
CA LYS A 370 -13.35 13.42 41.52
C LYS A 370 -14.12 12.46 40.60
N HIS A 371 -15.26 11.99 41.07
CA HIS A 371 -16.18 11.20 40.24
C HIS A 371 -17.56 11.82 40.38
N ASP A 372 -18.10 12.41 39.32
CA ASP A 372 -19.26 13.31 39.41
C ASP A 372 -20.45 12.70 40.16
N ARG A 373 -20.77 11.42 39.92
CA ARG A 373 -21.86 10.72 40.62
C ARG A 373 -21.70 10.60 42.15
N TYR A 374 -20.47 10.52 42.65
CA TYR A 374 -20.18 10.25 44.07
C TYR A 374 -19.51 11.43 44.76
N TYR A 375 -19.13 12.47 44.01
CA TYR A 375 -18.47 13.62 44.56
C TYR A 375 -19.43 14.45 45.41
N ASN A 376 -19.10 14.61 46.69
CA ASN A 376 -19.86 15.45 47.61
C ASN A 376 -18.89 16.28 48.43
N VAL A 377 -18.86 17.59 48.18
CA VAL A 377 -17.97 18.54 48.87
C VAL A 377 -18.17 18.58 50.39
N LYS A 378 -19.35 18.19 50.88
CA LYS A 378 -19.66 18.12 52.32
C LYS A 378 -19.21 16.79 52.95
N SER A 379 -18.82 15.79 52.16
CA SER A 379 -18.28 14.53 52.67
C SER A 379 -16.88 14.73 53.21
N LYS A 380 -16.55 14.04 54.32
CA LYS A 380 -15.17 13.97 54.84
C LYS A 380 -14.19 13.45 53.78
N ASN A 381 -14.65 12.60 52.87
CA ASN A 381 -13.89 12.03 51.77
C ASN A 381 -14.67 12.24 50.46
N PRO A 382 -14.47 13.36 49.74
CA PRO A 382 -15.26 13.69 48.55
C PRO A 382 -14.84 12.91 47.30
N ASN A 383 -13.62 12.37 47.26
CA ASN A 383 -13.04 11.71 46.10
C ASN A 383 -13.21 10.17 46.16
N SER A 384 -13.06 9.52 45.02
CA SER A 384 -13.25 8.08 44.85
C SER A 384 -12.00 7.42 44.28
N TRP A 385 -11.80 6.14 44.62
CA TRP A 385 -10.76 5.30 44.04
C TRP A 385 -11.31 4.41 42.92
N ARG A 386 -10.52 4.23 41.87
CA ARG A 386 -10.70 3.16 40.89
C ARG A 386 -9.40 2.38 40.74
N VAL A 387 -9.51 1.06 40.66
CA VAL A 387 -8.38 0.17 40.42
C VAL A 387 -8.56 -0.57 39.11
N PHE A 388 -7.52 -0.53 38.29
CA PHE A 388 -7.35 -1.27 37.05
C PHE A 388 -6.38 -2.41 37.32
N GLY A 389 -6.90 -3.64 37.18
CA GLY A 389 -6.11 -4.86 37.26
C GLY A 389 -5.30 -5.07 35.99
N VAL A 390 -4.52 -6.15 35.95
CA VAL A 390 -3.76 -6.58 34.77
C VAL A 390 -4.07 -8.02 34.41
N ASN A 391 -4.12 -8.30 33.12
CA ASN A 391 -4.05 -9.65 32.57
C ASN A 391 -2.61 -9.97 32.11
N ASN A 392 -2.40 -11.21 31.68
CA ASN A 392 -1.12 -11.67 31.12
C ASN A 392 -0.92 -11.28 29.65
N ASN A 393 -1.96 -10.76 28.98
CA ASN A 393 -1.87 -10.29 27.60
C ASN A 393 -1.19 -8.92 27.53
N GLU A 394 -0.59 -8.64 26.38
CA GLU A 394 -0.11 -7.30 26.03
C GLU A 394 -1.06 -6.65 25.02
N VAL A 395 -1.18 -5.33 25.14
CA VAL A 395 -1.92 -4.50 24.18
C VAL A 395 -1.05 -3.32 23.76
N GLU A 396 -1.27 -2.87 22.54
CA GLU A 396 -0.58 -1.73 21.96
C GLU A 396 -1.38 -0.45 22.19
N LEU A 397 -0.67 0.62 22.57
CA LEU A 397 -1.20 1.96 22.65
C LEU A 397 -0.29 2.91 21.89
N LEU A 398 -0.87 3.87 21.18
CA LEU A 398 -0.15 5.00 20.62
C LEU A 398 -0.51 6.28 21.36
N ARG A 399 0.40 7.25 21.35
CA ARG A 399 0.10 8.62 21.77
C ARG A 399 -0.44 9.38 20.57
N MET A 400 -1.70 9.81 20.64
CA MET A 400 -2.30 10.65 19.60
C MET A 400 -1.61 12.03 19.57
N PRO A 401 -1.41 12.63 18.38
CA PRO A 401 -1.00 14.04 18.28
C PRO A 401 -1.95 14.95 19.06
N ASP A 402 -1.43 15.99 19.73
CA ASP A 402 -2.27 16.92 20.52
C ASP A 402 -3.21 17.74 19.64
N SER A 403 -2.84 17.92 18.37
CA SER A 403 -3.71 18.38 17.30
C SER A 403 -3.25 17.77 15.97
N LEU A 404 -4.17 17.74 15.02
CA LEU A 404 -3.89 17.39 13.63
C LEU A 404 -4.64 18.37 12.75
N ASN A 405 -3.99 18.86 11.69
CA ASN A 405 -4.60 19.67 10.65
C ASN A 405 -3.95 19.28 9.32
N LYS A 406 -4.65 18.45 8.54
CA LYS A 406 -4.18 17.94 7.25
C LYS A 406 -5.29 18.13 6.21
N GLN A 407 -4.94 18.76 5.10
CA GLN A 407 -5.85 19.00 3.99
C GLN A 407 -5.33 18.34 2.71
N TYR A 408 -6.20 17.57 2.04
CA TYR A 408 -5.93 16.91 0.77
C TYR A 408 -7.03 17.25 -0.23
N GLY A 409 -6.88 18.37 -0.93
CA GLY A 409 -7.94 18.91 -1.79
C GLY A 409 -9.16 19.29 -0.95
N ASN A 410 -10.28 18.61 -1.19
CA ASN A 410 -11.53 18.84 -0.45
C ASN A 410 -11.64 18.03 0.84
N LEU A 411 -10.69 17.14 1.13
CA LEU A 411 -10.65 16.34 2.34
C LEU A 411 -9.87 17.08 3.45
N ASN A 412 -10.50 17.27 4.61
CA ASN A 412 -9.94 17.89 5.80
C ASN A 412 -9.97 16.91 6.96
N ILE A 413 -8.80 16.65 7.54
CA ILE A 413 -8.61 15.82 8.72
C ILE A 413 -8.08 16.71 9.82
N GLU A 414 -9.00 17.20 10.65
CA GLU A 414 -8.67 18.18 11.68
C GLU A 414 -9.30 17.83 13.03
N TYR A 415 -8.47 17.78 14.07
CA TYR A 415 -8.94 17.66 15.44
C TYR A 415 -8.03 18.36 16.44
N ASN A 416 -8.60 18.70 17.59
CA ASN A 416 -7.88 19.23 18.73
C ASN A 416 -8.36 18.56 20.02
N PHE A 417 -7.48 18.43 21.00
CA PHE A 417 -7.89 18.01 22.35
C PHE A 417 -8.38 19.18 23.18
N HIS A 418 -9.41 18.94 23.99
CA HIS A 418 -9.84 19.86 25.04
C HIS A 418 -9.53 19.29 26.43
N ASN A 419 -8.67 19.99 27.18
CA ASN A 419 -8.43 19.85 28.63
C ASN A 419 -8.27 18.42 29.17
N SER A 420 -7.79 17.50 28.33
CA SER A 420 -7.60 16.11 28.71
C SER A 420 -6.12 15.78 28.90
N LYS A 421 -5.78 14.70 29.59
CA LYS A 421 -4.45 14.07 29.57
C LYS A 421 -4.53 12.62 29.04
N ARG A 422 -5.74 12.15 28.75
CA ARG A 422 -6.04 10.84 28.16
C ARG A 422 -5.73 10.82 26.65
N ARG A 423 -4.44 10.92 26.33
CA ARG A 423 -3.89 11.05 24.95
C ARG A 423 -3.57 9.73 24.26
N TYR A 424 -3.83 8.59 24.89
CA TYR A 424 -3.45 7.29 24.37
C TYR A 424 -4.65 6.50 23.89
N ALA A 425 -4.51 5.84 22.75
CA ALA A 425 -5.55 5.05 22.10
C ALA A 425 -4.98 3.74 21.56
N ASN A 426 -5.83 2.74 21.41
CA ASN A 426 -5.52 1.57 20.61
C ASN A 426 -5.29 1.99 19.14
N PRO A 427 -4.31 1.41 18.42
CA PRO A 427 -4.04 1.75 17.01
C PRO A 427 -5.28 1.67 16.10
N GLY A 428 -6.11 0.64 16.27
CA GLY A 428 -7.35 0.48 15.52
C GLY A 428 -8.40 1.56 15.83
N LEU A 429 -8.54 1.93 17.10
CA LEU A 429 -9.44 3.01 17.50
C LEU A 429 -9.00 4.34 16.87
N PHE A 430 -7.69 4.61 16.82
CA PHE A 430 -7.18 5.82 16.20
C PHE A 430 -7.45 5.84 14.69
N ALA A 431 -7.34 4.70 14.00
CA ALA A 431 -7.76 4.58 12.61
C ALA A 431 -9.26 4.90 12.42
N ALA A 432 -10.13 4.37 13.29
CA ALA A 432 -11.56 4.66 13.28
C ALA A 432 -11.89 6.14 13.53
N MET A 433 -11.16 6.78 14.45
CA MET A 433 -11.24 8.23 14.69
C MET A 433 -10.88 9.01 13.43
N LEU A 434 -9.74 8.71 12.80
CA LEU A 434 -9.30 9.40 11.58
C LEU A 434 -10.30 9.23 10.43
N GLY A 435 -10.84 8.02 10.24
CA GLY A 435 -11.88 7.74 9.24
C GLY A 435 -13.15 8.56 9.48
N SER A 436 -13.61 8.61 10.73
CA SER A 436 -14.81 9.39 11.11
C SER A 436 -14.62 10.89 10.82
N ILE A 437 -13.44 11.43 11.13
CA ILE A 437 -13.10 12.84 10.85
C ILE A 437 -13.02 13.08 9.34
N ALA A 438 -12.40 12.17 8.59
CA ALA A 438 -12.28 12.29 7.15
C ALA A 438 -13.64 12.31 6.43
N VAL A 439 -14.58 11.45 6.84
CA VAL A 439 -15.95 11.45 6.30
C VAL A 439 -16.72 12.72 6.70
N TYR A 440 -16.55 13.18 7.94
CA TYR A 440 -17.21 14.39 8.43
C TYR A 440 -16.65 15.68 7.81
N ASN A 441 -15.37 15.70 7.46
CA ASN A 441 -14.69 16.75 6.70
C ASN A 441 -14.73 18.14 7.37
N LYS A 442 -14.79 18.18 8.70
CA LYS A 442 -14.73 19.40 9.52
C LYS A 442 -13.97 19.12 10.81
N THR A 443 -13.52 20.18 11.47
CA THR A 443 -12.82 20.10 12.76
C THR A 443 -13.69 19.45 13.83
N VAL A 444 -13.08 18.54 14.62
CA VAL A 444 -13.68 17.94 15.82
C VAL A 444 -12.86 18.24 17.07
N THR A 445 -13.53 18.27 18.22
CA THR A 445 -12.87 18.40 19.53
C THR A 445 -13.04 17.11 20.30
N THR A 446 -11.94 16.53 20.77
CA THR A 446 -11.94 15.30 21.58
C THR A 446 -11.54 15.58 23.02
N THR A 447 -12.20 14.93 23.97
CA THR A 447 -11.82 14.90 25.40
C THR A 447 -11.02 13.63 25.75
N GLY A 448 -10.66 12.85 24.73
CA GLY A 448 -9.66 11.79 24.79
C GLY A 448 -10.17 10.40 25.08
N SER A 449 -9.21 9.51 25.35
CA SER A 449 -9.40 8.06 25.43
C SER A 449 -8.83 7.52 26.74
N ALA A 450 -7.57 7.06 26.75
CA ALA A 450 -6.89 6.51 27.92
C ALA A 450 -5.59 7.25 28.27
N PHE A 451 -5.10 7.04 29.49
CA PHE A 451 -3.74 7.40 29.89
C PHE A 451 -2.71 6.41 29.31
N GLN A 452 -1.42 6.75 29.43
CA GLN A 452 -0.30 5.96 28.88
C GLN A 452 -0.30 4.49 29.30
N TRP A 453 -0.86 4.18 30.47
CA TRP A 453 -0.94 2.81 30.99
C TRP A 453 -2.29 2.13 30.73
N GLY A 454 -3.13 2.66 29.84
CA GLY A 454 -4.45 2.08 29.53
C GLY A 454 -5.52 2.29 30.60
N SER A 455 -5.21 3.00 31.69
CA SER A 455 -6.19 3.46 32.69
C SER A 455 -6.99 4.65 32.18
N CYS A 456 -8.15 4.92 32.80
CA CYS A 456 -9.08 5.94 32.31
C CYS A 456 -10.01 6.52 33.39
N PHE A 457 -9.52 6.78 34.61
CA PHE A 457 -10.33 7.42 35.64
C PHE A 457 -10.93 8.77 35.17
N PRO A 458 -12.18 9.11 35.55
CA PRO A 458 -13.10 8.37 36.44
C PRO A 458 -13.87 7.24 35.74
N SER A 459 -13.77 7.16 34.41
CA SER A 459 -14.43 6.16 33.57
C SER A 459 -13.86 4.75 33.74
N VAL A 460 -14.54 3.79 33.12
CA VAL A 460 -14.08 2.40 32.91
C VAL A 460 -14.17 1.97 31.46
N LEU A 461 -14.80 2.77 30.60
CA LEU A 461 -15.16 2.36 29.25
C LEU A 461 -14.01 2.56 28.26
N HIS A 462 -13.06 3.46 28.54
CA HIS A 462 -11.89 3.70 27.70
C HIS A 462 -10.71 2.80 28.03
N ILE A 463 -10.92 1.72 28.78
CA ILE A 463 -9.82 0.85 29.20
C ILE A 463 -9.04 0.37 27.97
N ASN A 464 -7.71 0.40 28.06
CA ASN A 464 -6.80 0.05 26.95
C ASN A 464 -7.02 0.88 25.67
N GLY A 465 -7.57 2.09 25.78
CA GLY A 465 -7.77 2.98 24.65
C GLY A 465 -8.81 2.47 23.64
N MET A 466 -9.82 1.75 24.11
CA MET A 466 -10.88 1.12 23.30
C MET A 466 -12.17 1.94 23.15
N ALA A 467 -12.19 3.15 23.73
CA ALA A 467 -13.25 4.12 23.48
C ALA A 467 -12.70 5.55 23.43
N ILE A 468 -13.41 6.47 22.79
CA ILE A 468 -12.99 7.88 22.69
C ILE A 468 -14.19 8.83 22.78
N ASP A 469 -13.98 9.97 23.43
CA ASP A 469 -15.01 10.99 23.62
C ASP A 469 -14.83 12.18 22.66
N PHE A 470 -15.95 12.72 22.17
CA PHE A 470 -16.00 13.93 21.34
C PHE A 470 -17.04 14.91 21.86
N GLU A 471 -16.73 16.20 21.86
CA GLU A 471 -17.67 17.21 22.33
C GLU A 471 -18.84 17.41 21.37
N TYR A 472 -20.04 17.63 21.92
CA TYR A 472 -21.17 18.11 21.13
C TYR A 472 -20.94 19.56 20.72
N LYS A 473 -21.02 19.85 19.43
CA LYS A 473 -21.11 21.23 18.93
C LYS A 473 -22.43 21.89 19.32
N SER A 474 -23.50 21.09 19.47
CA SER A 474 -24.81 21.60 19.86
C SER A 474 -24.92 21.99 21.33
N LYS A 475 -23.92 21.68 22.16
CA LYS A 475 -23.87 22.17 23.54
C LYS A 475 -23.44 23.63 23.56
N ASN A 476 -24.24 24.49 24.20
CA ASN A 476 -23.96 25.92 24.26
C ASN A 476 -23.21 26.30 25.55
N ASN A 477 -22.56 27.47 25.53
CA ASN A 477 -21.77 27.99 26.66
C ASN A 477 -22.61 28.35 27.90
N GLN A 478 -23.94 28.38 27.78
CA GLN A 478 -24.89 28.70 28.86
C GLN A 478 -25.42 27.42 29.55
N GLY A 479 -24.91 26.24 29.19
CA GLY A 479 -25.28 24.96 29.81
C GLY A 479 -26.51 24.29 29.22
N GLY A 480 -27.05 24.80 28.11
CA GLY A 480 -28.14 24.19 27.33
C GLY A 480 -27.67 23.69 25.96
N TYR A 481 -28.63 23.50 25.05
CA TYR A 481 -28.36 23.07 23.68
C TYR A 481 -28.93 24.06 22.66
N TYR A 482 -28.28 24.18 21.50
CA TYR A 482 -28.83 24.87 20.34
C TYR A 482 -30.04 24.10 19.79
N SER A 483 -30.98 24.79 19.12
CA SER A 483 -32.17 24.15 18.55
C SER A 483 -31.82 23.09 17.50
N HIS A 484 -32.74 22.15 17.21
CA HIS A 484 -32.53 21.13 16.19
C HIS A 484 -32.36 21.72 14.77
N SER A 485 -32.87 22.93 14.53
CA SER A 485 -32.69 23.68 13.28
C SER A 485 -31.32 24.38 13.17
N SER A 486 -30.50 24.36 14.23
CA SER A 486 -29.20 25.03 14.23
C SER A 486 -28.16 24.23 13.44
N GLN A 487 -27.18 24.94 12.88
CA GLN A 487 -26.06 24.30 12.19
C GLN A 487 -25.28 23.38 13.12
N GLN A 488 -25.18 23.71 14.41
CA GLN A 488 -24.46 22.92 15.41
C GLN A 488 -25.11 21.55 15.63
N TYR A 489 -26.44 21.49 15.66
CA TYR A 489 -27.17 20.22 15.75
C TYR A 489 -26.98 19.37 14.48
N GLN A 490 -27.08 20.01 13.32
CA GLN A 490 -26.87 19.35 12.03
C GLN A 490 -25.43 18.83 11.89
N ASP A 491 -24.47 19.58 12.42
CA ASP A 491 -23.07 19.19 12.47
C ASP A 491 -22.84 17.99 13.39
N ASP A 492 -23.47 17.96 14.56
CA ASP A 492 -23.45 16.81 15.47
C ASP A 492 -24.07 15.56 14.82
N LEU A 493 -25.21 15.71 14.13
CA LEU A 493 -25.86 14.61 13.41
C LEU A 493 -24.97 14.09 12.26
N ALA A 494 -24.35 14.99 11.50
CA ALA A 494 -23.43 14.63 10.42
C ALA A 494 -22.20 13.87 10.95
N PHE A 495 -21.60 14.34 12.06
CA PHE A 495 -20.47 13.65 12.67
C PHE A 495 -20.88 12.31 13.28
N LEU A 496 -22.06 12.23 13.91
CA LEU A 496 -22.62 10.98 14.41
C LEU A 496 -22.78 9.95 13.28
N ASN A 497 -23.29 10.37 12.11
CA ASN A 497 -23.40 9.48 10.95
C ASN A 497 -22.03 9.01 10.43
N ALA A 498 -21.01 9.87 10.44
CA ALA A 498 -19.64 9.48 10.10
C ALA A 498 -19.07 8.44 11.10
N MET A 499 -19.24 8.68 12.41
CA MET A 499 -18.78 7.74 13.45
C MET A 499 -19.43 6.37 13.34
N ARG A 500 -20.72 6.31 12.97
CA ARG A 500 -21.47 5.04 12.84
C ARG A 500 -20.90 4.09 11.79
N LEU A 501 -20.06 4.58 10.87
CA LEU A 501 -19.37 3.73 9.90
C LEU A 501 -18.23 2.92 10.56
N PHE A 502 -17.49 3.55 11.48
CA PHE A 502 -16.23 3.01 12.00
C PHE A 502 -16.34 2.42 13.41
N PHE A 503 -17.27 2.90 14.22
CA PHE A 503 -17.43 2.46 15.61
C PHE A 503 -18.54 1.41 15.75
N ASP A 504 -18.44 0.58 16.79
CA ASP A 504 -19.43 -0.47 17.08
C ASP A 504 -20.69 0.12 17.69
N LYS A 505 -20.49 1.08 18.59
CA LYS A 505 -21.55 1.66 19.39
C LYS A 505 -21.17 3.07 19.78
N ILE A 506 -22.13 3.99 19.64
CA ILE A 506 -21.96 5.38 20.06
C ILE A 506 -23.00 5.67 21.13
N ARG A 507 -22.54 6.14 22.28
CA ARG A 507 -23.41 6.54 23.39
C ARG A 507 -23.62 8.04 23.31
N VAL A 508 -24.88 8.43 23.41
CA VAL A 508 -25.28 9.84 23.51
C VAL A 508 -26.02 10.09 24.81
N GLY A 509 -26.08 11.33 25.26
CA GLY A 509 -26.73 11.71 26.52
C GLY A 509 -28.21 11.36 26.55
N GLU A 510 -28.78 11.18 27.74
CA GLU A 510 -30.21 10.87 27.94
C GLU A 510 -31.14 12.05 27.65
N HIS A 511 -30.61 13.28 27.63
CA HIS A 511 -31.39 14.51 27.43
C HIS A 511 -32.29 14.42 26.18
N SER A 512 -33.46 15.04 26.23
CA SER A 512 -34.48 14.98 25.16
C SER A 512 -33.95 15.49 23.81
N HIS A 513 -33.01 16.42 23.84
CA HIS A 513 -32.26 16.94 22.68
C HIS A 513 -31.64 15.82 21.81
N PHE A 514 -31.20 14.71 22.41
CA PHE A 514 -30.57 13.60 21.69
C PHE A 514 -31.54 12.44 21.40
N LYS A 515 -32.86 12.63 21.62
CA LYS A 515 -33.85 11.56 21.44
C LYS A 515 -33.85 10.99 20.02
N GLU A 516 -33.68 11.85 19.02
CA GLU A 516 -33.62 11.45 17.60
C GLU A 516 -32.32 10.71 17.29
N PHE A 517 -31.19 11.13 17.87
CA PHE A 517 -29.90 10.44 17.68
C PHE A 517 -29.98 8.99 18.17
N ARG A 518 -30.66 8.75 19.30
CA ARG A 518 -30.86 7.40 19.86
C ARG A 518 -31.75 6.48 19.01
N GLN A 519 -32.43 6.99 17.98
CA GLN A 519 -33.18 6.16 17.03
C GLN A 519 -32.28 5.59 15.91
N LEU A 520 -31.06 6.13 15.76
CA LEU A 520 -30.15 5.68 14.73
C LEU A 520 -29.50 4.35 15.10
N SER A 521 -29.38 3.45 14.13
CA SER A 521 -28.71 2.15 14.33
C SER A 521 -27.27 2.33 14.81
N GLY A 522 -26.87 1.58 15.83
CA GLY A 522 -25.55 1.69 16.48
C GLY A 522 -25.45 2.79 17.53
N VAL A 523 -26.52 3.54 17.81
CA VAL A 523 -26.54 4.60 18.84
C VAL A 523 -27.35 4.14 20.05
N VAL A 524 -26.83 4.36 21.26
CA VAL A 524 -27.47 3.95 22.52
C VAL A 524 -27.57 5.09 23.52
N ASP A 525 -28.46 4.94 24.50
CA ASP A 525 -28.53 5.84 25.64
C ASP A 525 -27.33 5.62 26.58
N GLY A 526 -26.51 6.66 26.73
CA GLY A 526 -25.40 6.72 27.66
C GLY A 526 -25.77 7.21 29.06
N GLY A 527 -26.98 7.70 29.27
CA GLY A 527 -27.38 8.36 30.52
C GLY A 527 -26.84 9.78 30.64
N SER A 528 -27.13 10.42 31.77
CA SER A 528 -26.74 11.81 32.08
C SER A 528 -25.24 12.11 31.98
N LEU A 529 -24.37 11.12 32.21
CA LEU A 529 -22.92 11.31 32.10
C LEU A 529 -22.47 11.67 30.67
N HIS A 530 -23.25 11.31 29.66
CA HIS A 530 -22.94 11.56 28.25
C HIS A 530 -23.71 12.76 27.69
N ASN A 531 -24.28 13.63 28.53
CA ASN A 531 -24.97 14.85 28.10
C ASN A 531 -24.01 15.93 27.56
N SER A 532 -22.70 15.78 27.73
CA SER A 532 -21.70 16.74 27.24
C SER A 532 -20.88 16.29 26.04
N HIS A 533 -20.89 15.00 25.70
CA HIS A 533 -20.04 14.42 24.67
C HIS A 533 -20.66 13.15 24.06
N PHE A 534 -20.27 12.85 22.82
CA PHE A 534 -20.37 11.52 22.25
C PHE A 534 -19.33 10.61 22.88
N HIS A 535 -19.68 9.34 23.14
CA HIS A 535 -18.74 8.31 23.54
C HIS A 535 -18.76 7.17 22.53
N ALA A 536 -17.66 6.95 21.84
CA ALA A 536 -17.55 5.98 20.76
C ALA A 536 -16.78 4.73 21.22
N ASP A 537 -17.48 3.61 21.35
CA ASP A 537 -16.94 2.29 21.67
C ASP A 537 -16.38 1.64 20.38
N PHE A 538 -15.14 1.15 20.42
CA PHE A 538 -14.48 0.48 19.28
C PHE A 538 -14.31 -1.03 19.53
N SER A 539 -14.27 -1.79 18.44
CA SER A 539 -13.90 -3.20 18.45
C SER A 539 -12.88 -3.52 17.36
N LEU A 540 -11.94 -4.38 17.70
CA LEU A 540 -10.93 -4.88 16.76
C LEU A 540 -11.55 -5.68 15.60
N THR A 541 -12.79 -6.16 15.73
CA THR A 541 -13.51 -6.84 14.65
C THR A 541 -13.82 -5.92 13.46
N LYS A 542 -13.61 -4.61 13.60
CA LYS A 542 -13.72 -3.62 12.51
C LYS A 542 -12.49 -3.58 11.60
N ILE A 543 -11.43 -4.30 11.95
CA ILE A 543 -10.16 -4.29 11.22
C ILE A 543 -10.04 -5.58 10.42
N GLU A 544 -9.85 -5.44 9.12
CA GLU A 544 -9.42 -6.53 8.25
C GLU A 544 -7.89 -6.56 8.22
N GLU A 545 -7.28 -7.67 8.63
CA GLU A 545 -5.83 -7.84 8.51
C GLU A 545 -5.47 -8.46 7.15
N ILE A 546 -4.54 -7.81 6.44
CA ILE A 546 -3.99 -8.28 5.17
C ILE A 546 -2.50 -8.48 5.35
N LYS A 547 -2.01 -9.69 5.08
CA LYS A 547 -0.60 -10.04 5.15
C LYS A 547 -0.10 -10.32 3.74
N GLU A 548 1.05 -9.73 3.40
CA GLU A 548 1.77 -10.04 2.18
C GLU A 548 2.49 -11.39 2.25
#